data_AF-A0AA36HT10-F1
#
_entry.id   AF-A0AA36HT10-F1
#
_cell.length_a   1.000
_cell.length_b   1.000
_cell.length_c   1.000
_cell.angle_alpha   90.00
_cell.angle_beta   90.00
_cell.angle_gamma   90.00
#
_symmetry.space_group_name_H-M   'P 1'
#
loop_
_entity.id
_entity.type
_entity.pdbx_description
1 polymer ?
#
loop_
_entity_poly.entity_id
_entity_poly.type
_entity_poly.pdbx_seq_one_letter_code
_entity_poly.pdbx_strand_id
1 'polypeptide(L)'
;MGRLRALLALLLAPALAEPVGCYHYGFAFTNPLANVSGNPFSKVSAYECQLQCRNTNGCAHFGYYPVSGSCYIGSSEGILYAADGAVAGPAECPELNKGCTELPGSSFPAETPLETMKAWPGGVQPTPLQCWPRRTDGQLMRCRNQTATVLEDTEDGWPGRCEGMVKITDLKDGETCQMRCMMSPLCSVWSIESTSDPYGASTCWNGMLGTNCYGDDENVLTPVRAQRLQHGTYRVLMQVAGVQILGLHNSFGGTVYSNWEDGAKHCKLECRSFLLCQFWQYSKTYGCFLEMPQKGMVGYPLTTTGTFRSVNLHSEAAADIVAGEMIQHNCIGLMSPIPTATPVAKEVSLVVPGFAGAKPPEVQEWPFWAYLLIWAAIVMCMAVAGAAIWMGLKEREKRRGGGFRGSPQVSQAKGAGYGPMNPAADQSAGFLQNIHMPQMPWEQQQGYSGVPGYGQGAAPGGYSHPSAHTQTRGGRFF
;
A
#
# COMPACT_ATOMS: atom_id res chain seq x y z
N MET A 1 -67.00 23.05 5.36
CA MET A 1 -65.98 22.65 4.37
C MET A 1 -65.04 23.83 4.16
N GLY A 2 -63.77 23.69 4.52
CA GLY A 2 -62.78 24.75 4.27
C GLY A 2 -61.65 24.79 5.31
N ARG A 3 -60.42 24.64 4.80
CA ARG A 3 -59.12 24.91 5.45
C ARG A 3 -58.57 23.81 6.37
N LEU A 4 -58.12 22.72 5.75
CA LEU A 4 -57.20 21.77 6.36
C LEU A 4 -55.75 22.22 6.08
N ARG A 5 -55.10 22.73 7.14
CA ARG A 5 -53.67 22.60 7.49
C ARG A 5 -52.69 22.33 6.34
N ALA A 6 -52.29 23.39 5.65
CA ALA A 6 -50.95 23.47 5.06
C ALA A 6 -50.01 23.99 6.15
N LEU A 7 -49.15 23.14 6.72
CA LEU A 7 -47.91 23.46 7.48
C LEU A 7 -47.46 22.20 8.26
N LEU A 8 -46.97 21.18 7.55
CA LEU A 8 -45.99 20.22 8.09
C LEU A 8 -45.40 19.36 6.96
N ALA A 9 -44.79 20.01 5.98
CA ALA A 9 -43.91 19.35 5.02
C ALA A 9 -42.60 20.14 4.96
N LEU A 10 -41.95 20.32 6.11
CA LEU A 10 -40.49 20.32 6.14
C LEU A 10 -40.09 18.90 5.75
N LEU A 11 -40.07 18.68 4.44
CA LEU A 11 -39.36 17.58 3.82
C LEU A 11 -37.94 17.65 4.39
N LEU A 12 -37.60 16.68 5.23
CA LEU A 12 -36.23 16.27 5.46
C LEU A 12 -35.66 16.05 4.06
N ALA A 13 -34.95 17.05 3.53
CA ALA A 13 -34.07 16.82 2.40
C ALA A 13 -33.21 15.63 2.84
N PRO A 14 -33.23 14.50 2.12
CA PRO A 14 -32.23 13.48 2.39
C PRO A 14 -30.91 14.23 2.30
N ALA A 15 -30.12 14.22 3.38
CA ALA A 15 -28.77 14.73 3.34
C ALA A 15 -28.15 14.07 2.10
N LEU A 16 -27.95 14.86 1.04
CA LEU A 16 -27.51 14.36 -0.25
C LEU A 16 -26.14 13.78 0.02
N ALA A 17 -26.09 12.45 0.16
CA ALA A 17 -24.83 11.75 0.29
C ALA A 17 -24.02 12.14 -0.94
N GLU A 18 -22.79 12.62 -0.73
CA GLU A 18 -21.92 12.98 -1.84
C GLU A 18 -21.79 11.78 -2.78
N PRO A 19 -21.89 11.98 -4.11
CA PRO A 19 -21.82 10.88 -5.05
C PRO A 19 -20.50 10.14 -4.89
N VAL A 20 -20.59 8.90 -4.43
CA VAL A 20 -19.44 8.02 -4.17
C VAL A 20 -18.56 7.97 -5.42
N GLY A 21 -17.26 8.10 -5.24
CA GLY A 21 -16.30 8.14 -6.35
C GLY A 21 -15.88 9.55 -6.78
N CYS A 22 -16.68 10.59 -6.53
CA CYS A 22 -16.43 11.89 -7.17
C CYS A 22 -15.17 12.60 -6.66
N TYR A 23 -14.88 12.51 -5.36
CA TYR A 23 -13.80 13.26 -4.74
C TYR A 23 -12.59 12.40 -4.38
N HIS A 24 -11.43 13.04 -4.42
CA HIS A 24 -10.13 12.51 -4.05
C HIS A 24 -9.67 13.18 -2.75
N TYR A 25 -9.87 12.51 -1.62
CA TYR A 25 -9.46 12.99 -0.30
C TYR A 25 -7.99 12.69 -0.04
N GLY A 26 -7.24 13.69 0.42
CA GLY A 26 -5.78 13.65 0.56
C GLY A 26 -5.05 13.95 -0.75
N PHE A 27 -5.72 14.57 -1.73
CA PHE A 27 -5.14 14.86 -3.05
C PHE A 27 -5.52 16.25 -3.55
N ALA A 28 -4.68 16.81 -4.41
CA ALA A 28 -4.87 18.08 -5.11
C ALA A 28 -4.44 17.95 -6.58
N PHE A 29 -4.93 18.85 -7.44
CA PHE A 29 -4.46 18.95 -8.83
C PHE A 29 -3.40 20.06 -8.96
N THR A 30 -2.37 19.82 -9.77
CA THR A 30 -1.41 20.87 -10.17
C THR A 30 -2.08 21.90 -11.09
N ASN A 31 -1.30 22.91 -11.51
CA ASN A 31 -1.67 23.87 -12.55
C ASN A 31 -2.96 24.65 -12.24
N PRO A 32 -3.00 25.41 -11.13
CA PRO A 32 -4.12 26.31 -10.88
C PRO A 32 -4.22 27.33 -12.03
N LEU A 33 -5.44 27.67 -12.42
CA LEU A 33 -5.73 28.69 -13.44
C LEU A 33 -5.27 30.06 -12.94
N ALA A 34 -4.04 30.45 -13.27
CA ALA A 34 -3.42 31.70 -12.83
C ALA A 34 -4.10 32.96 -13.42
N ASN A 35 -4.76 32.82 -14.57
CA ASN A 35 -5.43 33.94 -15.26
C ASN A 35 -6.86 34.20 -14.76
N VAL A 36 -7.30 33.53 -13.69
CA VAL A 36 -8.60 33.76 -13.07
C VAL A 36 -8.42 34.61 -11.81
N SER A 37 -8.93 35.84 -11.84
CA SER A 37 -8.90 36.75 -10.70
C SER A 37 -9.60 36.13 -9.50
N GLY A 38 -8.90 36.07 -8.36
CA GLY A 38 -9.41 35.51 -7.11
C GLY A 38 -9.14 34.01 -6.92
N ASN A 39 -8.33 33.38 -7.74
CA ASN A 39 -7.80 32.03 -7.50
C ASN A 39 -6.48 32.12 -6.70
N PRO A 40 -6.35 31.52 -5.49
CA PRO A 40 -7.35 30.70 -4.80
C PRO A 40 -8.49 31.51 -4.20
N PHE A 41 -9.70 30.96 -4.29
CA PHE A 41 -10.90 31.50 -3.66
C PHE A 41 -10.97 31.06 -2.18
N SER A 42 -11.80 31.74 -1.39
CA SER A 42 -12.19 31.26 -0.07
C SER A 42 -13.59 30.64 -0.14
N LYS A 43 -13.72 29.37 0.27
CA LYS A 43 -14.98 28.59 0.27
C LYS A 43 -15.11 27.82 1.59
N VAL A 44 -16.34 27.47 1.96
CA VAL A 44 -16.59 26.73 3.21
C VAL A 44 -16.73 25.22 3.02
N SER A 45 -16.70 24.73 1.77
CA SER A 45 -16.75 23.29 1.48
C SER A 45 -16.14 22.94 0.12
N ALA A 46 -15.80 21.65 -0.05
CA ALA A 46 -15.38 21.08 -1.33
C ALA A 46 -16.47 21.23 -2.40
N TYR A 47 -17.75 21.05 -2.01
CA TYR A 47 -18.89 21.24 -2.91
C TYR A 47 -18.98 22.68 -3.45
N GLU A 48 -18.80 23.69 -2.61
CA GLU A 48 -18.77 25.08 -3.09
C GLU A 48 -17.56 25.38 -3.98
N CYS A 49 -16.43 24.73 -3.72
CA CYS A 49 -15.25 24.83 -4.59
C CYS A 49 -15.49 24.17 -5.96
N GLN A 50 -16.17 23.01 -5.99
CA GLN A 50 -16.62 22.38 -7.21
C GLN A 50 -17.57 23.29 -8.00
N LEU A 51 -18.57 23.89 -7.33
CA LEU A 51 -19.48 24.84 -7.96
C LEU A 51 -18.75 26.04 -8.57
N GLN A 52 -17.73 26.55 -7.88
CA GLN A 52 -16.87 27.62 -8.41
C GLN A 52 -16.15 27.18 -9.68
N CYS A 53 -15.60 25.97 -9.70
CA CYS A 53 -14.95 25.40 -10.88
C CYS A 53 -15.95 25.25 -12.04
N ARG A 54 -17.10 24.60 -11.82
CA ARG A 54 -18.14 24.42 -12.83
C ARG A 54 -18.60 25.73 -13.49
N ASN A 55 -18.66 26.81 -12.72
CA ASN A 55 -19.08 28.11 -13.20
C ASN A 55 -17.93 28.96 -13.78
N THR A 56 -16.70 28.44 -13.83
CA THR A 56 -15.53 29.14 -14.36
C THR A 56 -15.11 28.53 -15.69
N ASN A 57 -15.11 29.34 -16.76
CA ASN A 57 -14.70 28.87 -18.08
C ASN A 57 -13.25 28.35 -18.07
N GLY A 58 -13.04 27.17 -18.66
CA GLY A 58 -11.74 26.50 -18.72
C GLY A 58 -11.34 25.72 -17.46
N CYS A 59 -12.17 25.72 -16.40
CA CYS A 59 -11.92 24.87 -15.24
C CYS A 59 -12.34 23.42 -15.50
N ALA A 60 -11.43 22.48 -15.24
CA ALA A 60 -11.71 21.05 -15.31
C ALA A 60 -11.70 20.38 -13.93
N HIS A 61 -10.90 20.90 -12.99
CA HIS A 61 -10.69 20.31 -11.68
C HIS A 61 -10.61 21.37 -10.59
N PHE A 62 -10.92 20.96 -9.35
CA PHE A 62 -10.76 21.80 -8.16
C PHE A 62 -9.93 21.08 -7.10
N GLY A 63 -9.36 21.85 -6.18
CA GLY A 63 -8.73 21.39 -4.95
C GLY A 63 -9.13 22.30 -3.79
N TYR A 64 -9.70 21.73 -2.74
CA TYR A 64 -10.18 22.43 -1.56
C TYR A 64 -9.40 22.03 -0.31
N TYR A 65 -9.00 23.00 0.49
CA TYR A 65 -8.31 22.80 1.77
C TYR A 65 -9.25 23.18 2.92
N PRO A 66 -9.88 22.21 3.62
CA PRO A 66 -10.89 22.49 4.65
C PRO A 66 -10.38 23.34 5.82
N VAL A 67 -9.11 23.21 6.19
CA VAL A 67 -8.53 23.94 7.32
C VAL A 67 -8.39 25.44 7.02
N SER A 68 -7.94 25.80 5.81
CA SER A 68 -7.76 27.21 5.42
C SER A 68 -8.97 27.80 4.70
N GLY A 69 -9.89 26.97 4.23
CA GLY A 69 -10.96 27.37 3.31
C GLY A 69 -10.48 27.68 1.89
N SER A 70 -9.21 27.41 1.56
CA SER A 70 -8.64 27.74 0.25
C SER A 70 -9.20 26.81 -0.84
N CYS A 71 -9.68 27.41 -1.93
CA CYS A 71 -10.23 26.73 -3.09
C CYS A 71 -9.43 27.08 -4.34
N TYR A 72 -8.68 26.12 -4.84
CA TYR A 72 -7.92 26.20 -6.08
C TYR A 72 -8.74 25.60 -7.21
N ILE A 73 -8.74 26.26 -8.36
CA ILE A 73 -9.33 25.73 -9.59
C ILE A 73 -8.28 25.61 -10.68
N GLY A 74 -8.34 24.55 -11.50
CA GLY A 74 -7.32 24.17 -12.46
C GLY A 74 -7.87 23.75 -13.82
N SER A 75 -7.01 23.76 -14.84
CA SER A 75 -7.34 23.35 -16.21
C SER A 75 -7.35 21.83 -16.37
N SER A 76 -7.70 21.33 -17.56
CA SER A 76 -7.67 19.90 -17.92
C SER A 76 -6.26 19.29 -17.98
N GLU A 77 -5.21 20.10 -17.84
CA GLU A 77 -3.82 19.66 -17.80
C GLU A 77 -3.33 19.44 -16.36
N GLY A 78 -4.20 19.57 -15.36
CA GLY A 78 -3.88 19.31 -13.97
C GLY A 78 -3.53 17.84 -13.73
N ILE A 79 -2.46 17.59 -13.00
CA ILE A 79 -2.04 16.26 -12.57
C ILE A 79 -2.43 16.10 -11.11
N LEU A 80 -3.17 15.04 -10.77
CA LEU A 80 -3.51 14.76 -9.38
C LEU A 80 -2.26 14.27 -8.63
N TYR A 81 -2.03 14.81 -7.44
CA TYR A 81 -0.91 14.44 -6.57
C TYR A 81 -1.38 14.36 -5.11
N ALA A 82 -0.64 13.61 -4.28
CA ALA A 82 -0.92 13.51 -2.85
C ALA A 82 -0.72 14.87 -2.17
N ALA A 83 -1.75 15.37 -1.49
CA ALA A 83 -1.76 16.64 -0.80
C ALA A 83 -2.54 16.50 0.50
N ASP A 84 -1.82 16.52 1.62
CA ASP A 84 -2.41 16.28 2.92
C ASP A 84 -3.55 17.26 3.25
N GLY A 85 -4.64 16.73 3.81
CA GLY A 85 -5.85 17.47 4.14
C GLY A 85 -6.67 18.01 2.95
N ALA A 86 -6.20 17.90 1.70
CA ALA A 86 -6.91 18.43 0.54
C ALA A 86 -8.07 17.52 0.09
N VAL A 87 -9.06 18.11 -0.56
CA VAL A 87 -10.15 17.40 -1.25
C VAL A 87 -10.20 17.91 -2.68
N ALA A 88 -9.90 17.04 -3.64
CA ALA A 88 -9.95 17.37 -5.05
C ALA A 88 -11.09 16.67 -5.78
N GLY A 89 -11.45 17.19 -6.94
CA GLY A 89 -12.45 16.56 -7.79
C GLY A 89 -12.60 17.23 -9.14
N PRO A 90 -13.40 16.64 -10.04
CA PRO A 90 -13.75 17.26 -11.31
C PRO A 90 -14.72 18.43 -11.11
N ALA A 91 -14.81 19.32 -12.09
CA ALA A 91 -15.82 20.37 -12.16
C ALA A 91 -17.25 19.82 -12.04
N GLU A 92 -17.48 18.62 -12.59
CA GLU A 92 -18.75 17.89 -12.54
C GLU A 92 -18.52 16.43 -12.19
N CYS A 93 -19.28 15.91 -11.23
CA CYS A 93 -19.24 14.49 -10.90
C CYS A 93 -19.87 13.68 -12.04
N PRO A 94 -19.17 12.67 -12.60
CA PRO A 94 -19.77 11.80 -13.61
C PRO A 94 -20.85 10.92 -12.97
N GLU A 95 -21.93 10.65 -13.72
CA GLU A 95 -23.00 9.73 -13.26
C GLU A 95 -22.47 8.32 -12.96
N LEU A 96 -21.52 7.87 -13.78
CA LEU A 96 -20.76 6.64 -13.57
C LEU A 96 -19.32 7.00 -13.24
N ASN A 97 -18.92 6.69 -12.00
CA ASN A 97 -17.53 6.90 -11.61
C ASN A 97 -16.64 5.81 -12.20
N LYS A 98 -15.99 6.14 -13.33
CA LYS A 98 -15.00 5.32 -13.99
C LYS A 98 -13.87 4.85 -13.07
N GLY A 99 -13.47 5.71 -12.11
CA GLY A 99 -12.49 5.39 -11.08
C GLY A 99 -12.93 4.28 -10.11
N CYS A 100 -14.19 3.83 -10.16
CA CYS A 100 -14.74 2.74 -9.36
C CYS A 100 -15.01 1.46 -10.14
N THR A 101 -14.95 1.47 -11.47
CA THR A 101 -15.34 0.33 -12.31
C THR A 101 -14.28 -0.07 -13.33
N GLU A 102 -13.51 0.88 -13.84
CA GLU A 102 -12.54 0.65 -14.92
C GLU A 102 -11.16 0.21 -14.39
N LEU A 103 -10.41 -0.48 -15.24
CA LEU A 103 -9.04 -0.93 -15.03
C LEU A 103 -8.10 -0.12 -15.93
N PRO A 104 -6.78 -0.07 -15.63
CA PRO A 104 -5.84 0.66 -16.47
C PRO A 104 -5.61 -0.06 -17.80
N GLY A 105 -5.25 0.72 -18.83
CA GLY A 105 -4.70 0.20 -20.08
C GLY A 105 -3.28 -0.34 -19.92
N SER A 106 -2.76 -0.96 -20.98
CA SER A 106 -1.44 -1.62 -20.98
C SER A 106 -0.25 -0.68 -20.83
N SER A 107 -0.44 0.63 -20.96
CA SER A 107 0.61 1.64 -20.77
C SER A 107 0.84 2.03 -19.31
N PHE A 108 0.12 1.42 -18.36
CA PHE A 108 0.28 1.67 -16.94
C PHE A 108 1.26 0.68 -16.28
N PRO A 109 2.13 1.12 -15.35
CA PRO A 109 2.50 2.52 -15.10
C PRO A 109 3.36 3.08 -16.24
N ALA A 110 3.23 4.37 -16.54
CA ALA A 110 4.00 5.03 -17.60
C ALA A 110 5.24 5.75 -17.05
N GLU A 111 6.04 6.34 -17.94
CA GLU A 111 7.25 7.08 -17.56
C GLU A 111 6.93 8.43 -16.91
N THR A 112 5.88 9.13 -17.39
CA THR A 112 5.50 10.44 -16.88
C THR A 112 4.16 10.40 -16.12
N PRO A 113 3.94 11.29 -15.13
CA PRO A 113 2.67 11.34 -14.39
C PRO A 113 1.46 11.52 -15.30
N LEU A 114 1.55 12.38 -16.32
CA LEU A 114 0.45 12.64 -17.25
C LEU A 114 0.08 11.39 -18.06
N GLU A 115 1.07 10.64 -18.55
CA GLU A 115 0.83 9.41 -19.30
C GLU A 115 0.26 8.31 -18.40
N THR A 116 0.74 8.18 -17.16
CA THR A 116 0.18 7.23 -16.19
C THR A 116 -1.30 7.51 -15.96
N MET A 117 -1.66 8.77 -15.80
CA MET A 117 -3.05 9.18 -15.57
C MET A 117 -3.92 8.90 -16.81
N LYS A 118 -3.42 9.22 -18.01
CA LYS A 118 -4.08 8.92 -19.28
C LYS A 118 -4.24 7.42 -19.56
N ALA A 119 -3.43 6.56 -18.95
CA ALA A 119 -3.58 5.12 -19.06
C ALA A 119 -4.89 4.62 -18.42
N TRP A 120 -5.53 5.41 -17.56
CA TRP A 120 -6.84 5.11 -17.00
C TRP A 120 -7.95 5.74 -17.87
N PRO A 121 -9.07 5.04 -18.15
CA PRO A 121 -10.08 5.62 -19.03
C PRO A 121 -10.91 6.74 -18.36
N GLY A 122 -10.78 6.91 -17.04
CA GLY A 122 -11.20 8.11 -16.30
C GLY A 122 -10.19 9.26 -16.31
N GLY A 123 -9.02 9.09 -16.94
CA GLY A 123 -7.93 10.07 -17.00
C GLY A 123 -7.19 10.29 -15.68
N VAL A 124 -7.46 9.45 -14.66
CA VAL A 124 -6.93 9.57 -13.30
C VAL A 124 -6.73 8.17 -12.74
N GLN A 125 -5.56 7.90 -12.15
CA GLN A 125 -5.31 6.68 -11.37
C GLN A 125 -6.24 6.67 -10.15
N PRO A 126 -7.08 5.65 -9.92
CA PRO A 126 -7.97 5.64 -8.77
C PRO A 126 -7.20 5.78 -7.46
N THR A 127 -7.71 6.62 -6.55
CA THR A 127 -7.15 6.77 -5.22
C THR A 127 -7.71 5.69 -4.28
N PRO A 128 -7.03 5.36 -3.16
CA PRO A 128 -7.33 4.15 -2.36
C PRO A 128 -8.79 4.08 -1.88
N LEU A 129 -9.36 5.23 -1.52
CA LEU A 129 -10.70 5.37 -0.94
C LEU A 129 -11.64 6.27 -1.75
N GLN A 130 -11.36 6.46 -3.05
CA GLN A 130 -12.23 7.22 -3.94
C GLN A 130 -13.67 6.69 -3.90
N CYS A 131 -13.83 5.37 -3.86
CA CYS A 131 -15.11 4.66 -3.96
C CYS A 131 -15.67 4.25 -2.59
N TRP A 132 -15.18 4.90 -1.53
CA TRP A 132 -15.65 4.68 -0.16
C TRP A 132 -16.58 5.84 0.27
N PRO A 133 -17.76 5.55 0.85
CA PRO A 133 -18.71 6.57 1.25
C PRO A 133 -18.17 7.39 2.43
N ARG A 134 -18.41 8.69 2.37
CA ARG A 134 -18.03 9.64 3.41
C ARG A 134 -19.21 10.49 3.83
N ARG A 135 -19.12 11.01 5.05
CA ARG A 135 -19.97 12.08 5.56
C ARG A 135 -19.57 13.40 4.91
N THR A 136 -20.43 14.41 5.05
CA THR A 136 -20.17 15.78 4.57
C THR A 136 -18.96 16.45 5.22
N ASP A 137 -18.50 15.95 6.38
CA ASP A 137 -17.28 16.38 7.06
C ASP A 137 -16.03 15.60 6.60
N GLY A 138 -16.16 14.74 5.58
CA GLY A 138 -15.09 13.92 5.03
C GLY A 138 -14.80 12.64 5.83
N GLN A 139 -15.45 12.41 6.97
CA GLN A 139 -15.25 11.19 7.76
C GLN A 139 -15.77 9.95 7.02
N LEU A 140 -15.03 8.85 7.13
CA LEU A 140 -15.41 7.58 6.50
C LEU A 140 -16.71 7.06 7.10
N MET A 141 -17.63 6.64 6.24
CA MET A 141 -18.84 5.94 6.66
C MET A 141 -18.66 4.44 6.55
N ARG A 142 -19.51 3.70 7.26
CA ARG A 142 -19.67 2.27 7.00
C ARG A 142 -20.34 2.04 5.66
N CYS A 143 -20.00 0.93 5.01
CA CYS A 143 -20.74 0.46 3.86
C CYS A 143 -22.19 0.14 4.27
N ARG A 144 -23.16 0.72 3.55
CA ARG A 144 -24.58 0.44 3.80
C ARG A 144 -24.87 -1.01 3.44
N ASN A 145 -25.59 -1.73 4.31
CA ASN A 145 -25.99 -3.13 4.11
C ASN A 145 -24.84 -4.14 3.99
N GLN A 146 -23.64 -3.80 4.47
CA GLN A 146 -22.52 -4.72 4.59
C GLN A 146 -22.04 -4.72 6.04
N THR A 147 -21.76 -5.91 6.58
CA THR A 147 -21.08 -6.06 7.86
C THR A 147 -19.58 -6.23 7.63
N ALA A 148 -18.75 -6.03 8.65
CA ALA A 148 -17.35 -6.43 8.52
C ALA A 148 -17.26 -7.95 8.31
N THR A 149 -16.33 -8.38 7.47
CA THR A 149 -16.03 -9.80 7.21
C THR A 149 -14.87 -10.22 8.08
N VAL A 150 -14.99 -11.35 8.78
CA VAL A 150 -13.87 -11.93 9.53
C VAL A 150 -12.92 -12.59 8.54
N LEU A 151 -11.66 -12.14 8.53
CA LEU A 151 -10.59 -12.69 7.69
C LEU A 151 -9.75 -13.72 8.44
N GLU A 152 -9.51 -13.48 9.73
CA GLU A 152 -8.71 -14.34 10.60
C GLU A 152 -9.37 -14.34 11.99
N ASP A 153 -9.44 -15.49 12.65
CA ASP A 153 -10.08 -15.68 13.94
C ASP A 153 -9.25 -16.60 14.83
N THR A 154 -9.09 -16.25 16.11
CA THR A 154 -8.45 -17.12 17.09
C THR A 154 -9.20 -18.43 17.30
N GLU A 155 -10.52 -18.48 17.04
CA GLU A 155 -11.28 -19.74 17.06
C GLU A 155 -10.85 -20.70 15.94
N ASP A 156 -10.29 -20.18 14.83
CA ASP A 156 -9.79 -20.94 13.70
C ASP A 156 -8.26 -21.19 13.77
N GLY A 157 -7.65 -20.90 14.92
CA GLY A 157 -6.22 -21.13 15.17
C GLY A 157 -5.30 -19.96 14.79
N TRP A 158 -5.84 -18.79 14.43
CA TRP A 158 -5.03 -17.58 14.30
C TRP A 158 -4.52 -17.10 15.67
N PRO A 159 -3.23 -16.77 15.86
CA PRO A 159 -2.72 -16.36 17.16
C PRO A 159 -3.28 -15.02 17.68
N GLY A 160 -3.58 -14.06 16.79
CA GLY A 160 -4.17 -12.77 17.17
C GLY A 160 -3.29 -11.85 18.03
N ARG A 161 -1.98 -12.14 18.15
CA ARG A 161 -1.00 -11.43 18.99
C ARG A 161 -0.51 -10.16 18.29
N CYS A 162 -1.42 -9.25 17.98
CA CYS A 162 -1.14 -8.08 17.16
C CYS A 162 -0.48 -6.95 17.95
N GLU A 163 0.48 -6.29 17.33
CA GLU A 163 1.13 -5.07 17.81
C GLU A 163 0.37 -3.81 17.38
N GLY A 164 0.63 -2.68 18.05
CA GLY A 164 0.02 -1.38 17.71
C GLY A 164 -1.47 -1.30 18.04
N MET A 165 -1.93 -2.15 18.96
CA MET A 165 -3.30 -2.18 19.44
C MET A 165 -3.55 -1.09 20.48
N VAL A 166 -4.79 -0.59 20.52
CA VAL A 166 -5.21 0.53 21.38
C VAL A 166 -6.26 0.06 22.37
N LYS A 167 -6.02 0.32 23.65
CA LYS A 167 -6.98 0.01 24.72
C LYS A 167 -8.24 0.87 24.59
N ILE A 168 -9.39 0.21 24.55
CA ILE A 168 -10.70 0.88 24.56
C ILE A 168 -11.21 0.91 26.00
N THR A 169 -11.31 2.12 26.57
CA THR A 169 -11.72 2.36 27.96
C THR A 169 -13.15 2.89 28.10
N ASP A 170 -13.85 3.12 26.99
CA ASP A 170 -15.14 3.82 26.93
C ASP A 170 -16.23 2.98 26.24
N LEU A 171 -16.17 1.65 26.37
CA LEU A 171 -17.25 0.77 25.92
C LEU A 171 -18.55 1.13 26.64
N LYS A 172 -19.63 1.28 25.88
CA LYS A 172 -20.96 1.58 26.42
C LYS A 172 -21.61 0.32 26.98
N ASP A 173 -22.61 0.48 27.85
CA ASP A 173 -23.39 -0.64 28.37
C ASP A 173 -23.97 -1.49 27.22
N GLY A 174 -23.67 -2.79 27.24
CA GLY A 174 -24.10 -3.75 26.21
C GLY A 174 -23.28 -3.72 24.90
N GLU A 175 -22.27 -2.86 24.78
CA GLU A 175 -21.34 -2.84 23.64
C GLU A 175 -20.17 -3.80 23.88
N THR A 176 -19.92 -4.71 22.93
CA THR A 176 -18.75 -5.59 22.99
C THR A 176 -17.56 -4.99 22.25
N CYS A 177 -16.35 -5.50 22.55
CA CYS A 177 -15.13 -5.12 21.84
C CYS A 177 -15.25 -5.34 20.31
N GLN A 178 -15.73 -6.53 19.93
CA GLN A 178 -16.03 -6.88 18.55
C GLN A 178 -17.00 -5.89 17.90
N MET A 179 -18.11 -5.57 18.56
CA MET A 179 -19.09 -4.62 18.04
C MET A 179 -18.46 -3.25 17.81
N ARG A 180 -17.69 -2.72 18.76
CA ARG A 180 -17.01 -1.43 18.59
C ARG A 180 -16.11 -1.43 17.35
N CYS A 181 -15.36 -2.50 17.12
CA CYS A 181 -14.48 -2.61 15.95
C CYS A 181 -15.26 -2.76 14.64
N MET A 182 -16.25 -3.65 14.59
CA MET A 182 -17.13 -3.84 13.41
C MET A 182 -17.90 -2.56 13.03
N MET A 183 -18.11 -1.66 13.98
CA MET A 183 -18.79 -0.39 13.77
C MET A 183 -17.85 0.76 13.34
N SER A 184 -16.54 0.55 13.35
CA SER A 184 -15.54 1.54 12.94
C SER A 184 -14.86 1.10 11.64
N PRO A 185 -15.09 1.79 10.50
CA PRO A 185 -14.48 1.43 9.21
C PRO A 185 -12.95 1.31 9.22
N LEU A 186 -12.29 2.01 10.14
CA LEU A 186 -10.84 2.01 10.28
C LEU A 186 -10.34 0.89 11.21
N CYS A 187 -11.19 0.20 11.97
CA CYS A 187 -10.74 -0.84 12.87
C CYS A 187 -10.61 -2.18 12.14
N SER A 188 -9.39 -2.61 11.86
CA SER A 188 -9.11 -3.84 11.13
C SER A 188 -8.85 -5.04 12.03
N VAL A 189 -8.55 -4.82 13.31
CA VAL A 189 -8.33 -5.90 14.27
C VAL A 189 -8.92 -5.52 15.62
N TRP A 190 -9.49 -6.49 16.31
CA TRP A 190 -9.82 -6.37 17.73
C TRP A 190 -9.33 -7.58 18.50
N SER A 191 -9.04 -7.38 19.79
CA SER A 191 -8.70 -8.45 20.70
C SER A 191 -9.25 -8.18 22.11
N ILE A 192 -9.46 -9.28 22.84
CA ILE A 192 -9.83 -9.27 24.25
C ILE A 192 -8.76 -10.03 25.01
N GLU A 193 -8.20 -9.41 26.04
CA GLU A 193 -7.20 -10.03 26.92
C GLU A 193 -7.81 -10.30 28.31
N SER A 194 -7.41 -11.43 28.91
CA SER A 194 -7.73 -11.72 30.31
C SER A 194 -6.99 -10.74 31.20
N THR A 195 -7.72 -10.01 32.03
CA THR A 195 -7.09 -9.15 33.04
C THR A 195 -6.64 -9.97 34.24
N SER A 196 -5.54 -9.55 34.87
CA SER A 196 -5.23 -9.91 36.26
C SER A 196 -6.12 -9.19 37.29
N ASP A 197 -7.14 -8.46 36.83
CA ASP A 197 -8.11 -7.77 37.68
C ASP A 197 -8.88 -8.81 38.52
N PRO A 198 -8.86 -8.72 39.86
CA PRO A 198 -9.62 -9.60 40.74
C PRO A 198 -11.15 -9.57 40.51
N TYR A 199 -11.67 -8.56 39.79
CA TYR A 199 -13.08 -8.46 39.39
C TYR A 199 -13.38 -9.09 38.01
N GLY A 200 -12.37 -9.60 37.29
CA GLY A 200 -12.53 -10.43 36.09
C GLY A 200 -12.95 -9.70 34.81
N ALA A 201 -12.88 -8.37 34.76
CA ALA A 201 -13.30 -7.61 33.59
C ALA A 201 -12.24 -7.64 32.47
N SER A 202 -12.50 -8.38 31.39
CA SER A 202 -11.58 -8.48 30.24
C SER A 202 -11.24 -7.12 29.61
N THR A 203 -9.99 -6.92 29.18
CA THR A 203 -9.58 -5.66 28.51
C THR A 203 -9.82 -5.74 27.01
N CYS A 204 -10.46 -4.73 26.44
CA CYS A 204 -10.71 -4.59 25.00
C CYS A 204 -9.61 -3.77 24.32
N TRP A 205 -9.17 -4.25 23.16
CA TRP A 205 -8.18 -3.61 22.30
C TRP A 205 -8.65 -3.57 20.85
N ASN A 206 -8.42 -2.44 20.17
CA ASN A 206 -8.70 -2.27 18.75
C ASN A 206 -7.45 -1.74 18.02
N GLY A 207 -7.24 -2.18 16.79
CA GLY A 207 -6.13 -1.77 15.94
C GLY A 207 -6.61 -1.32 14.56
N MET A 208 -5.97 -0.29 14.00
CA MET A 208 -6.25 0.15 12.63
C MET A 208 -5.59 -0.76 11.59
N LEU A 209 -4.45 -1.37 11.93
CA LEU A 209 -3.78 -2.40 11.11
C LEU A 209 -3.59 -3.69 11.92
N GLY A 210 -3.02 -3.59 13.12
CA GLY A 210 -2.55 -4.75 13.89
C GLY A 210 -1.44 -5.48 13.13
N THR A 211 -0.18 -5.13 13.40
CA THR A 211 1.01 -5.73 12.75
C THR A 211 1.53 -6.91 13.54
N ASN A 212 2.39 -7.73 12.94
CA ASN A 212 3.11 -8.81 13.64
C ASN A 212 2.22 -9.78 14.44
N CYS A 213 0.98 -10.01 14.00
CA CYS A 213 -0.01 -10.81 14.74
C CYS A 213 0.37 -12.28 14.98
N TYR A 214 1.44 -12.74 14.34
CA TYR A 214 2.00 -14.09 14.39
C TYR A 214 3.28 -14.18 15.21
N GLY A 215 3.78 -13.05 15.71
CA GLY A 215 5.00 -12.99 16.49
C GLY A 215 4.90 -13.84 17.76
N ASP A 216 6.07 -14.34 18.17
CA ASP A 216 6.26 -15.03 19.46
C ASP A 216 6.86 -14.07 20.51
N ASP A 217 6.70 -12.76 20.33
CA ASP A 217 7.16 -11.78 21.32
C ASP A 217 6.38 -12.00 22.63
N GLU A 218 7.11 -12.45 23.66
CA GLU A 218 6.56 -12.71 24.99
C GLU A 218 5.96 -11.45 25.63
N ASN A 219 6.32 -10.26 25.16
CA ASN A 219 5.76 -9.00 25.62
C ASN A 219 4.38 -8.69 25.02
N VAL A 220 3.98 -9.40 23.95
CA VAL A 220 2.63 -9.27 23.37
C VAL A 220 1.73 -10.31 24.01
N LEU A 221 0.74 -9.83 24.77
CA LEU A 221 -0.19 -10.69 25.49
C LEU A 221 -0.98 -11.57 24.52
N THR A 222 -1.17 -12.82 24.91
CA THR A 222 -2.00 -13.75 24.13
C THR A 222 -3.47 -13.42 24.38
N PRO A 223 -4.24 -13.05 23.35
CA PRO A 223 -5.63 -12.71 23.52
C PRO A 223 -6.46 -13.95 23.82
N VAL A 224 -7.53 -13.78 24.60
CA VAL A 224 -8.58 -14.80 24.80
C VAL A 224 -9.38 -14.99 23.52
N ARG A 225 -9.61 -13.89 22.81
CA ARG A 225 -10.33 -13.85 21.54
C ARG A 225 -9.83 -12.68 20.73
N ALA A 226 -9.56 -12.89 19.45
CA ALA A 226 -9.23 -11.82 18.52
C ALA A 226 -9.73 -12.16 17.11
N GLN A 227 -10.03 -11.12 16.33
CA GLN A 227 -10.32 -11.26 14.90
C GLN A 227 -9.67 -10.14 14.08
N ARG A 228 -9.22 -10.49 12.87
CA ARG A 228 -8.94 -9.54 11.80
C ARG A 228 -10.19 -9.39 10.92
N LEU A 229 -10.54 -8.15 10.59
CA LEU A 229 -11.76 -7.77 9.91
C LEU A 229 -11.45 -7.03 8.61
N GLN A 230 -12.19 -7.37 7.55
CA GLN A 230 -12.31 -6.55 6.35
C GLN A 230 -13.59 -5.74 6.42
N HIS A 231 -13.47 -4.41 6.32
CA HIS A 231 -14.62 -3.54 6.11
C HIS A 231 -14.90 -3.39 4.62
N GLY A 232 -16.18 -3.46 4.26
CA GLY A 232 -16.61 -3.29 2.88
C GLY A 232 -16.12 -4.38 1.94
N THR A 233 -15.92 -4.01 0.69
CA THR A 233 -15.33 -4.87 -0.33
C THR A 233 -14.11 -4.18 -0.96
N TYR A 234 -13.45 -4.87 -1.88
CA TYR A 234 -12.33 -4.34 -2.62
C TYR A 234 -12.41 -4.81 -4.08
N ARG A 235 -11.65 -4.16 -4.94
CA ARG A 235 -11.37 -4.64 -6.30
C ARG A 235 -9.87 -4.64 -6.53
N VAL A 236 -9.38 -5.64 -7.26
CA VAL A 236 -7.99 -5.66 -7.73
C VAL A 236 -7.92 -4.80 -8.99
N LEU A 237 -7.06 -3.79 -8.96
CA LEU A 237 -6.80 -2.88 -10.06
C LEU A 237 -5.71 -3.42 -10.98
N MET A 238 -4.70 -4.07 -10.41
CA MET A 238 -3.57 -4.65 -11.13
C MET A 238 -2.85 -5.69 -10.28
N GLN A 239 -2.36 -6.76 -10.90
CA GLN A 239 -1.38 -7.65 -10.29
C GLN A 239 0.00 -7.02 -10.41
N VAL A 240 0.77 -6.99 -9.32
CA VAL A 240 2.08 -6.29 -9.25
C VAL A 240 3.23 -7.23 -8.88
N ALA A 241 3.10 -8.52 -9.21
CA ALA A 241 4.23 -9.46 -9.18
C ALA A 241 5.29 -9.06 -10.21
N GLY A 242 6.57 -9.23 -9.89
CA GLY A 242 7.68 -8.81 -10.74
C GLY A 242 7.93 -7.30 -10.79
N VAL A 243 7.22 -6.53 -9.95
CA VAL A 243 7.30 -5.07 -9.88
C VAL A 243 7.73 -4.69 -8.47
N GLN A 244 8.64 -3.74 -8.29
CA GLN A 244 8.93 -3.16 -6.98
C GLN A 244 8.21 -1.82 -6.84
N ILE A 245 7.23 -1.75 -5.93
CA ILE A 245 6.59 -0.48 -5.56
C ILE A 245 7.40 0.13 -4.42
N LEU A 246 7.80 1.39 -4.59
CA LEU A 246 8.61 2.12 -3.62
C LEU A 246 7.73 2.77 -2.56
N GLY A 247 8.26 2.89 -1.34
CA GLY A 247 7.57 3.53 -0.21
C GLY A 247 6.66 2.59 0.60
N LEU A 248 6.64 1.29 0.31
CA LEU A 248 5.94 0.29 1.12
C LEU A 248 6.70 -0.04 2.42
N HIS A 249 5.95 -0.42 3.45
CA HIS A 249 6.48 -0.82 4.75
C HIS A 249 6.53 -2.35 4.87
N ASN A 250 7.62 -2.89 5.41
CA ASN A 250 7.72 -4.32 5.70
C ASN A 250 6.90 -4.64 6.96
N SER A 251 5.81 -5.40 6.79
CA SER A 251 4.99 -5.80 7.94
C SER A 251 5.59 -7.01 8.66
N PHE A 252 6.07 -8.01 7.90
CA PHE A 252 6.71 -9.19 8.47
C PHE A 252 7.71 -9.81 7.49
N GLY A 253 8.71 -10.50 8.05
CA GLY A 253 9.82 -11.08 7.31
C GLY A 253 9.46 -12.33 6.48
N GLY A 254 10.29 -12.64 5.47
CA GLY A 254 10.08 -13.78 4.56
C GLY A 254 10.19 -15.16 5.23
N THR A 255 10.75 -15.23 6.43
CA THR A 255 10.94 -16.46 7.19
C THR A 255 9.81 -16.78 8.17
N VAL A 256 8.80 -15.89 8.30
CA VAL A 256 7.67 -16.09 9.23
C VAL A 256 6.82 -17.30 8.83
N TYR A 257 6.73 -17.57 7.53
CA TYR A 257 5.98 -18.70 6.99
C TYR A 257 6.91 -19.69 6.31
N SER A 258 6.58 -20.98 6.40
CA SER A 258 7.40 -22.07 5.85
C SER A 258 7.39 -22.09 4.31
N ASN A 259 6.33 -21.58 3.70
CA ASN A 259 6.21 -21.39 2.27
C ASN A 259 5.76 -19.96 1.96
N TRP A 260 6.14 -19.47 0.77
CA TRP A 260 5.90 -18.09 0.38
C TRP A 260 4.42 -17.86 0.02
N GLU A 261 3.69 -18.90 -0.38
CA GLU A 261 2.27 -18.84 -0.72
C GLU A 261 1.41 -18.47 0.50
N ASP A 262 1.69 -19.08 1.65
CA ASP A 262 1.07 -18.75 2.93
C ASP A 262 1.45 -17.35 3.38
N GLY A 263 2.73 -16.98 3.26
CA GLY A 263 3.17 -15.61 3.54
C GLY A 263 2.47 -14.57 2.67
N ALA A 264 2.33 -14.83 1.36
CA ALA A 264 1.61 -13.95 0.45
C ALA A 264 0.12 -13.90 0.77
N LYS A 265 -0.50 -15.03 1.16
CA LYS A 265 -1.89 -15.08 1.62
C LYS A 265 -2.10 -14.16 2.82
N HIS A 266 -1.24 -14.23 3.84
CA HIS A 266 -1.38 -13.38 5.03
C HIS A 266 -1.07 -11.91 4.75
N CYS A 267 -0.08 -11.63 3.91
CA CYS A 267 0.22 -10.25 3.46
C CYS A 267 -0.99 -9.59 2.78
N LYS A 268 -1.67 -10.37 1.95
CA LYS A 268 -2.90 -9.99 1.26
C LYS A 268 -4.06 -9.75 2.23
N LEU A 269 -4.25 -10.60 3.24
CA LEU A 269 -5.30 -10.42 4.25
C LEU A 269 -5.05 -9.17 5.09
N GLU A 270 -3.80 -8.91 5.45
CA GLU A 270 -3.41 -7.73 6.22
C GLU A 270 -3.74 -6.43 5.46
N CYS A 271 -3.31 -6.31 4.20
CA CYS A 271 -3.65 -5.15 3.37
C CYS A 271 -5.17 -4.99 3.18
N ARG A 272 -5.91 -6.09 2.96
CA ARG A 272 -7.37 -6.05 2.80
C ARG A 272 -8.12 -5.66 4.08
N SER A 273 -7.56 -5.96 5.24
CA SER A 273 -8.13 -5.52 6.50
C SER A 273 -7.90 -4.03 6.74
N PHE A 274 -6.78 -3.50 6.24
CA PHE A 274 -6.37 -2.12 6.47
C PHE A 274 -6.86 -1.19 5.36
N LEU A 275 -7.92 -0.44 5.68
CA LEU A 275 -8.64 0.39 4.72
C LEU A 275 -7.78 1.44 3.97
N LEU A 276 -6.62 1.82 4.50
CA LEU A 276 -5.70 2.78 3.84
C LEU A 276 -4.65 2.09 2.94
N CYS A 277 -4.62 0.77 2.87
CA CYS A 277 -3.69 0.03 2.04
C CYS A 277 -4.18 -0.04 0.58
N GLN A 278 -3.46 0.55 -0.35
CA GLN A 278 -3.72 0.37 -1.79
C GLN A 278 -2.81 -0.69 -2.42
N PHE A 279 -1.65 -0.94 -1.83
CA PHE A 279 -0.63 -1.79 -2.41
C PHE A 279 -0.14 -2.81 -1.38
N TRP A 280 -0.02 -4.07 -1.81
CA TRP A 280 0.74 -5.08 -1.10
C TRP A 280 1.60 -5.88 -2.06
N GLN A 281 2.76 -6.32 -1.57
CA GLN A 281 3.74 -7.11 -2.30
C GLN A 281 4.36 -8.14 -1.36
N TYR A 282 4.58 -9.35 -1.86
CA TYR A 282 5.29 -10.40 -1.14
C TYR A 282 6.61 -10.71 -1.86
N SER A 283 7.69 -10.47 -1.13
CA SER A 283 9.08 -10.78 -1.47
C SER A 283 9.45 -12.14 -0.89
N LYS A 284 10.02 -13.04 -1.70
CA LYS A 284 10.49 -14.34 -1.18
C LYS A 284 11.62 -14.20 -0.16
N THR A 285 12.43 -13.17 -0.33
CA THR A 285 13.59 -12.91 0.53
C THR A 285 13.21 -12.10 1.77
N TYR A 286 12.40 -11.05 1.61
CA TYR A 286 12.16 -10.05 2.64
C TYR A 286 10.74 -10.10 3.25
N GLY A 287 9.82 -10.86 2.67
CA GLY A 287 8.47 -11.06 3.20
C GLY A 287 7.44 -10.04 2.72
N CYS A 288 6.53 -9.65 3.61
CA CYS A 288 5.38 -8.83 3.27
C CYS A 288 5.69 -7.34 3.30
N PHE A 289 5.35 -6.65 2.22
CA PHE A 289 5.36 -5.20 2.12
C PHE A 289 3.95 -4.69 1.83
N LEU A 290 3.50 -3.69 2.56
CA LEU A 290 2.19 -3.08 2.36
C LEU A 290 2.24 -1.56 2.54
N GLU A 291 1.28 -0.87 1.93
CA GLU A 291 1.19 0.58 2.03
C GLU A 291 0.73 1.00 3.42
N MET A 292 1.55 1.81 4.09
CA MET A 292 1.26 2.37 5.41
C MET A 292 1.53 3.87 5.40
N PRO A 293 0.53 4.72 5.08
CA PRO A 293 0.74 6.16 4.91
C PRO A 293 1.40 6.86 6.10
N GLN A 294 1.30 6.29 7.31
CA GLN A 294 1.94 6.79 8.53
C GLN A 294 3.45 6.51 8.63
N LYS A 295 3.97 5.55 7.85
CA LYS A 295 5.37 5.09 7.85
C LYS A 295 6.09 5.42 6.55
N GLY A 296 5.35 5.47 5.44
CA GLY A 296 5.85 5.80 4.12
C GLY A 296 4.69 6.02 3.15
N MET A 297 4.89 6.86 2.15
CA MET A 297 3.90 7.11 1.11
C MET A 297 4.43 6.60 -0.22
N VAL A 298 3.59 5.86 -0.93
CA VAL A 298 3.85 5.51 -2.33
C VAL A 298 3.69 6.77 -3.17
N GLY A 299 4.66 7.04 -4.05
CA GLY A 299 4.58 8.19 -4.96
C GLY A 299 3.38 8.05 -5.90
N TYR A 300 2.59 9.12 -6.02
CA TYR A 300 1.37 9.16 -6.82
C TYR A 300 1.46 10.25 -7.91
N PRO A 301 1.03 9.97 -9.16
CA PRO A 301 0.61 8.66 -9.66
C PRO A 301 1.82 7.72 -9.84
N LEU A 302 1.58 6.43 -10.13
CA LEU A 302 2.67 5.48 -10.31
C LEU A 302 3.51 5.81 -11.55
N THR A 303 4.81 6.04 -11.40
CA THR A 303 5.72 6.28 -12.54
C THR A 303 6.97 5.43 -12.47
N THR A 304 7.51 5.08 -13.63
CA THR A 304 8.66 4.17 -13.77
C THR A 304 10.00 4.88 -13.83
N THR A 305 10.02 6.19 -14.11
CA THR A 305 11.26 6.98 -14.29
C THR A 305 11.18 8.38 -13.67
N GLY A 306 12.29 9.11 -13.74
CA GLY A 306 12.36 10.50 -13.33
C GLY A 306 12.31 10.72 -11.80
N THR A 307 12.14 11.99 -11.42
CA THR A 307 12.07 12.43 -10.01
C THR A 307 10.83 11.91 -9.28
N PHE A 308 9.81 11.49 -10.01
CA PHE A 308 8.54 10.99 -9.46
C PHE A 308 8.47 9.46 -9.41
N ARG A 309 9.55 8.77 -9.79
CA ARG A 309 9.60 7.31 -9.86
C ARG A 309 9.13 6.68 -8.55
N SER A 310 8.04 5.94 -8.63
CA SER A 310 7.46 5.18 -7.52
C SER A 310 7.43 3.68 -7.79
N VAL A 311 7.84 3.27 -9.00
CA VAL A 311 7.91 1.87 -9.40
C VAL A 311 9.28 1.58 -10.02
N ASN A 312 9.87 0.44 -9.67
CA ASN A 312 11.03 -0.12 -10.35
C ASN A 312 10.66 -1.47 -10.98
N LEU A 313 10.85 -1.58 -12.30
CA LEU A 313 10.55 -2.79 -13.07
C LEU A 313 11.77 -3.70 -13.26
N HIS A 314 12.98 -3.21 -12.96
CA HIS A 314 14.23 -3.88 -13.36
C HIS A 314 15.23 -4.03 -12.19
N SER A 315 14.77 -3.91 -10.94
CA SER A 315 15.61 -4.19 -9.77
C SER A 315 15.62 -5.67 -9.40
N GLU A 316 16.66 -6.08 -8.68
CA GLU A 316 16.70 -7.39 -8.01
C GLU A 316 15.51 -7.58 -7.07
N ALA A 317 15.12 -6.51 -6.35
CA ALA A 317 13.94 -6.52 -5.51
C ALA A 317 12.66 -6.79 -6.31
N ALA A 318 12.49 -6.19 -7.50
CA ALA A 318 11.34 -6.46 -8.36
C ALA A 318 11.27 -7.93 -8.77
N ALA A 319 12.42 -8.54 -9.10
CA ALA A 319 12.50 -9.96 -9.44
C ALA A 319 12.16 -10.90 -8.27
N ASP A 320 12.37 -10.44 -7.03
CA ASP A 320 12.04 -11.19 -5.81
C ASP A 320 10.57 -11.05 -5.37
N ILE A 321 9.83 -10.07 -5.91
CA ILE A 321 8.38 -9.93 -5.69
C ILE A 321 7.62 -10.98 -6.49
N VAL A 322 7.03 -11.96 -5.80
CA VAL A 322 6.34 -13.11 -6.43
C VAL A 322 4.83 -13.03 -6.38
N ALA A 323 4.27 -12.14 -5.55
CA ALA A 323 2.85 -11.86 -5.49
C ALA A 323 2.64 -10.41 -5.06
N GLY A 324 1.50 -9.83 -5.44
CA GLY A 324 1.11 -8.50 -4.98
C GLY A 324 -0.07 -7.98 -5.79
N GLU A 325 -0.88 -7.13 -5.18
CA GLU A 325 -1.99 -6.47 -5.84
C GLU A 325 -1.93 -4.95 -5.57
N MET A 326 -2.25 -4.17 -6.60
CA MET A 326 -2.83 -2.84 -6.42
C MET A 326 -4.34 -3.04 -6.26
N ILE A 327 -4.91 -2.60 -5.14
CA ILE A 327 -6.32 -2.74 -4.82
C ILE A 327 -6.99 -1.38 -4.65
N GLN A 328 -8.31 -1.39 -4.61
CA GLN A 328 -9.10 -0.24 -4.18
C GLN A 328 -10.23 -0.73 -3.28
N HIS A 329 -10.28 -0.21 -2.06
CA HIS A 329 -11.37 -0.46 -1.14
C HIS A 329 -12.61 0.31 -1.59
N ASN A 330 -13.76 -0.33 -1.53
CA ASN A 330 -15.01 0.27 -1.94
C ASN A 330 -16.21 -0.36 -1.21
N CYS A 331 -17.36 0.28 -1.34
CA CYS A 331 -18.63 -0.24 -0.81
C CYS A 331 -19.62 -0.61 -1.93
N ILE A 332 -19.13 -0.86 -3.15
CA ILE A 332 -19.96 -1.09 -4.33
C ILE A 332 -19.98 -2.58 -4.66
N GLY A 333 -21.18 -3.14 -4.82
CA GLY A 333 -21.38 -4.55 -5.16
C GLY A 333 -21.67 -5.47 -3.97
N LEU A 334 -21.96 -6.74 -4.28
CA LEU A 334 -22.02 -7.81 -3.28
C LEU A 334 -20.59 -8.05 -2.75
N MET A 335 -20.45 -8.38 -1.47
CA MET A 335 -19.16 -8.66 -0.83
C MET A 335 -18.36 -9.64 -1.70
N SER A 336 -17.12 -9.28 -2.05
CA SER A 336 -16.24 -10.19 -2.79
C SER A 336 -16.12 -11.50 -1.99
N PRO A 337 -16.31 -12.68 -2.60
CA PRO A 337 -16.22 -13.93 -1.86
C PRO A 337 -14.87 -14.02 -1.16
N ILE A 338 -14.89 -14.42 0.12
CA ILE A 338 -13.69 -14.68 0.92
C ILE A 338 -12.82 -15.66 0.11
N PRO A 339 -11.52 -15.37 -0.14
CA PRO A 339 -10.66 -16.30 -0.86
C PRO A 339 -10.45 -17.55 0.00
N THR A 340 -11.33 -18.53 -0.18
CA THR A 340 -11.07 -19.89 0.26
C THR A 340 -10.26 -20.55 -0.85
N ALA A 341 -8.97 -20.72 -0.58
CA ALA A 341 -7.99 -21.47 -1.36
C ALA A 341 -7.52 -20.87 -2.71
N THR A 342 -6.18 -20.79 -2.79
CA THR A 342 -5.29 -20.78 -3.97
C THR A 342 -5.59 -19.77 -5.08
N PRO A 343 -4.63 -18.91 -5.47
CA PRO A 343 -4.80 -18.02 -6.60
C PRO A 343 -5.02 -18.85 -7.87
N VAL A 344 -6.25 -18.85 -8.38
CA VAL A 344 -6.52 -19.31 -9.73
C VAL A 344 -5.84 -18.32 -10.66
N ALA A 345 -4.72 -18.74 -11.26
CA ALA A 345 -3.87 -17.97 -12.17
C ALA A 345 -4.56 -17.49 -13.48
N LYS A 346 -5.90 -17.36 -13.49
CA LYS A 346 -6.69 -16.98 -14.66
C LYS A 346 -7.45 -15.66 -14.53
N GLU A 347 -7.46 -15.00 -13.38
CA GLU A 347 -8.09 -13.67 -13.28
C GLU A 347 -7.07 -12.55 -13.57
N VAL A 348 -7.17 -12.05 -14.81
CA VAL A 348 -6.62 -10.77 -15.29
C VAL A 348 -5.13 -10.56 -14.98
N SER A 349 -4.28 -11.32 -15.68
CA SER A 349 -2.93 -10.83 -16.01
C SER A 349 -3.09 -9.68 -17.01
N LEU A 350 -3.07 -8.44 -16.52
CA LEU A 350 -2.58 -7.34 -17.34
C LEU A 350 -1.11 -7.67 -17.62
N VAL A 351 -0.87 -8.21 -18.81
CA VAL A 351 0.47 -8.39 -19.37
C VAL A 351 1.06 -6.99 -19.43
N VAL A 352 1.95 -6.66 -18.50
CA VAL A 352 2.83 -5.49 -18.65
C VAL A 352 3.56 -5.70 -19.99
N PRO A 353 3.38 -4.82 -20.99
CA PRO A 353 4.06 -4.98 -22.27
C PRO A 353 5.57 -5.01 -22.04
N GLY A 354 6.20 -6.15 -22.31
CA GLY A 354 7.62 -6.39 -22.05
C GLY A 354 7.93 -7.44 -20.97
N PHE A 355 6.94 -7.81 -20.15
CA PHE A 355 7.04 -8.94 -19.21
C PHE A 355 6.11 -10.07 -19.66
N ALA A 356 6.54 -10.79 -20.71
CA ALA A 356 6.17 -12.20 -20.78
C ALA A 356 6.77 -12.82 -19.52
N GLY A 357 5.93 -13.20 -18.56
CA GLY A 357 6.36 -13.87 -17.33
C GLY A 357 7.41 -14.90 -17.70
N ALA A 358 8.59 -14.83 -17.05
CA ALA A 358 9.68 -15.73 -17.33
C ALA A 358 9.10 -17.14 -17.43
N LYS A 359 9.19 -17.73 -18.62
CA LYS A 359 8.78 -19.11 -18.86
C LYS A 359 9.45 -19.89 -17.72
N PRO A 360 8.72 -20.69 -16.91
CA PRO A 360 9.35 -21.52 -15.89
C PRO A 360 10.54 -22.20 -16.56
N PRO A 361 11.75 -22.17 -15.95
CA PRO A 361 12.96 -22.65 -16.62
C PRO A 361 12.59 -23.99 -17.21
N GLU A 362 12.66 -24.05 -18.54
CA GLU A 362 12.35 -25.25 -19.29
C GLU A 362 13.19 -26.33 -18.63
N VAL A 363 12.53 -27.26 -17.93
CA VAL A 363 13.21 -28.31 -17.20
C VAL A 363 13.92 -29.09 -18.29
N GLN A 364 15.21 -28.80 -18.48
CA GLN A 364 16.04 -29.46 -19.45
C GLN A 364 16.17 -30.89 -18.94
N GLU A 365 15.26 -31.76 -19.37
CA GLU A 365 15.32 -33.18 -19.05
C GLU A 365 16.64 -33.71 -19.56
N TRP A 366 17.47 -34.19 -18.64
CA TRP A 366 18.76 -34.75 -19.02
C TRP A 366 18.49 -35.98 -19.90
N PRO A 367 19.18 -36.14 -21.03
CA PRO A 367 18.99 -37.31 -21.86
C PRO A 367 19.26 -38.57 -21.03
N PHE A 368 18.50 -39.63 -21.25
CA PHE A 368 18.50 -40.83 -20.39
C PHE A 368 19.91 -41.42 -20.13
N TRP A 369 20.86 -41.23 -21.06
CA TRP A 369 22.25 -41.68 -20.90
C TRP A 369 22.98 -40.97 -19.76
N ALA A 370 22.63 -39.72 -19.44
CA ALA A 370 23.27 -38.98 -18.36
C ALA A 370 22.88 -39.54 -16.99
N TYR A 371 21.63 -39.99 -16.83
CA TYR A 371 21.21 -40.76 -15.65
C TYR A 371 21.96 -42.09 -15.54
N LEU A 372 22.19 -42.79 -16.66
CA LEU A 372 22.98 -44.03 -16.67
C LEU A 372 24.44 -43.78 -16.22
N LEU A 373 25.05 -42.66 -16.62
CA LEU A 373 26.40 -42.30 -16.17
C LEU A 373 26.45 -41.97 -14.67
N ILE A 374 25.46 -41.25 -14.15
CA ILE A 374 25.36 -40.94 -12.70
C ILE A 374 25.21 -42.23 -11.89
N TRP A 375 24.33 -43.15 -12.33
CA TRP A 375 24.17 -44.45 -11.68
C TRP A 375 25.45 -45.30 -11.75
N ALA A 376 26.13 -45.33 -12.89
CA ALA A 376 27.40 -46.05 -13.02
C ALA A 376 28.47 -45.51 -12.07
N ALA A 377 28.56 -44.17 -11.92
CA ALA A 377 29.48 -43.53 -10.98
C ALA A 377 29.13 -43.87 -9.52
N ILE A 378 27.85 -43.85 -9.15
CA ILE A 378 27.40 -44.23 -7.79
C ILE A 378 27.75 -45.69 -7.49
N VAL A 379 27.48 -46.62 -8.41
CA VAL A 379 27.82 -48.04 -8.26
C VAL A 379 29.32 -48.25 -8.12
N MET A 380 30.12 -47.53 -8.91
CA MET A 380 31.58 -47.56 -8.81
C MET A 380 32.07 -47.07 -7.43
N CYS A 381 31.55 -45.95 -6.94
CA CYS A 381 31.88 -45.42 -5.62
C CYS A 381 31.50 -46.40 -4.49
N MET A 382 30.33 -47.03 -4.57
CA MET A 382 29.88 -48.03 -3.61
C MET A 382 30.76 -49.29 -3.63
N ALA A 383 31.22 -49.73 -4.81
CA ALA A 383 32.14 -50.85 -4.93
C ALA A 383 33.51 -50.54 -4.30
N VAL A 384 34.03 -49.32 -4.50
CA VAL A 384 35.30 -48.88 -3.89
C VAL A 384 35.17 -48.79 -2.37
N ALA A 385 34.08 -48.21 -1.86
CA ALA A 385 33.81 -48.16 -0.42
C ALA A 385 33.66 -49.57 0.19
N GLY A 386 32.94 -50.46 -0.49
CA GLY A 386 32.79 -51.86 -0.10
C GLY A 386 34.13 -52.60 -0.04
N ALA A 387 34.99 -52.42 -1.04
CA ALA A 387 36.33 -53.00 -1.05
C ALA A 387 37.22 -52.46 0.08
N ALA A 388 37.16 -51.16 0.37
CA ALA A 388 37.90 -50.55 1.48
C ALA A 388 37.45 -51.10 2.84
N ILE A 389 36.14 -51.23 3.05
CA ILE A 389 35.58 -51.84 4.27
C ILE A 389 35.99 -53.31 4.39
N TRP A 390 35.89 -54.08 3.31
CA TRP A 390 36.31 -55.49 3.28
C TRP A 390 37.79 -55.66 3.63
N MET A 391 38.66 -54.83 3.06
CA MET A 391 40.09 -54.83 3.39
C MET A 391 40.35 -54.46 4.85
N GLY A 392 39.62 -53.47 5.39
CA GLY A 392 39.71 -53.09 6.80
C GLY A 392 39.27 -54.18 7.77
N LEU A 393 38.23 -54.95 7.42
CA LEU A 393 37.76 -56.08 8.23
C LEU A 393 38.77 -57.25 8.22
N LYS A 394 39.39 -57.54 7.08
CA LYS A 394 40.44 -58.56 6.96
C LYS A 394 41.70 -58.22 7.77
N GLU A 395 42.04 -56.93 7.86
CA GLU A 395 43.13 -56.43 8.70
C GLU A 395 42.82 -56.60 10.20
N ARG A 396 41.55 -56.42 10.60
CA ARG A 396 41.09 -56.61 11.99
C ARG A 396 41.08 -58.08 12.41
N GLU A 397 40.78 -59.02 11.52
CA GLU A 397 40.93 -60.46 11.80
C GLU A 397 42.38 -60.85 12.06
N LYS A 398 43.34 -60.32 11.31
CA LYS A 398 44.78 -60.52 11.58
C LYS A 398 45.21 -59.97 12.93
N ARG A 399 44.67 -58.82 13.36
CA ARG A 399 45.02 -58.21 14.65
C ARG A 399 44.39 -58.90 15.87
N ARG A 400 43.30 -59.66 15.70
CA ARG A 400 42.66 -60.43 16.79
C ARG A 400 43.43 -61.70 17.20
N GLY A 401 44.48 -62.09 16.49
CA GLY A 401 45.39 -63.17 16.90
C GLY A 401 46.53 -62.78 17.84
N GLY A 402 46.76 -61.47 18.09
CA GLY A 402 47.82 -60.98 18.96
C GLY A 402 47.26 -60.34 20.22
N GLY A 403 47.26 -61.08 21.34
CA GLY A 403 46.82 -60.56 22.62
C GLY A 403 47.76 -59.49 23.17
N PHE A 404 47.22 -58.38 23.68
CA PHE A 404 47.87 -57.63 24.75
C PHE A 404 46.90 -56.74 25.54
N ARG A 405 47.10 -56.76 26.86
CA ARG A 405 46.41 -56.05 27.94
C ARG A 405 46.61 -54.53 27.87
N GLY A 406 45.61 -53.77 28.34
CA GLY A 406 45.84 -52.42 28.89
C GLY A 406 44.63 -51.49 28.81
N SER A 407 43.99 -51.25 29.97
CA SER A 407 43.08 -50.12 30.25
C SER A 407 43.84 -49.07 31.11
N PRO A 408 43.21 -47.98 31.56
CA PRO A 408 42.72 -46.81 30.80
C PRO A 408 43.23 -45.49 31.44
N GLN A 409 42.95 -44.32 30.87
CA GLN A 409 42.81 -43.10 31.70
C GLN A 409 41.91 -42.02 31.10
N VAL A 410 41.15 -41.42 32.02
CA VAL A 410 40.10 -40.40 31.89
C VAL A 410 40.72 -39.01 32.12
N SER A 411 40.26 -37.99 31.40
CA SER A 411 40.46 -36.59 31.81
C SER A 411 39.26 -35.70 31.46
N GLN A 412 38.84 -34.96 32.49
CA GLN A 412 37.75 -33.99 32.56
C GLN A 412 38.09 -32.66 31.86
N ALA A 413 37.08 -31.95 31.34
CA ALA A 413 37.18 -30.55 30.92
C ALA A 413 36.13 -29.68 31.64
N LYS A 414 36.59 -28.49 32.06
CA LYS A 414 35.91 -27.48 32.89
C LYS A 414 35.00 -26.55 32.06
N GLY A 415 33.90 -26.10 32.68
CA GLY A 415 33.00 -25.06 32.16
C GLY A 415 33.35 -23.64 32.64
N ALA A 416 32.94 -22.64 31.87
CA ALA A 416 33.05 -21.21 32.15
C ALA A 416 31.66 -20.56 32.20
N GLY A 417 31.44 -19.65 33.15
CA GLY A 417 30.19 -18.94 33.39
C GLY A 417 30.15 -17.53 32.78
N TYR A 418 28.93 -17.02 32.60
CA TYR A 418 28.62 -15.64 32.20
C TYR A 418 27.69 -14.99 33.24
N GLY A 419 27.93 -13.71 33.53
CA GLY A 419 27.17 -12.89 34.49
C GLY A 419 26.04 -12.05 33.85
N PRO A 420 25.21 -11.37 34.67
CA PRO A 420 23.96 -10.74 34.22
C PRO A 420 24.06 -9.23 33.99
N MET A 421 23.20 -8.68 33.13
CA MET A 421 22.94 -7.24 32.98
C MET A 421 21.45 -6.93 33.19
N ASN A 422 21.18 -5.83 33.90
CA ASN A 422 19.86 -5.28 34.25
C ASN A 422 19.18 -4.53 33.08
N PRO A 423 17.84 -4.41 33.07
CA PRO A 423 17.10 -3.60 32.12
C PRO A 423 16.84 -2.17 32.63
N ALA A 424 16.82 -1.21 31.70
CA ALA A 424 16.39 0.16 31.92
C ALA A 424 14.95 0.37 31.40
N ALA A 425 14.25 1.28 32.08
CA ALA A 425 12.81 1.38 32.16
C ALA A 425 12.14 2.20 31.06
N ASP A 426 10.83 1.93 30.98
CA ASP A 426 9.77 2.34 30.09
C ASP A 426 9.23 3.76 30.40
N GLN A 427 8.92 4.54 29.35
CA GLN A 427 8.02 5.69 29.37
C GLN A 427 7.38 5.90 27.98
N SER A 428 6.18 5.37 27.76
CA SER A 428 5.24 6.00 26.82
C SER A 428 3.79 5.68 27.18
N ALA A 429 3.11 6.66 27.77
CA ALA A 429 1.65 6.66 27.93
C ALA A 429 1.09 8.01 27.45
N GLY A 430 0.17 7.95 26.48
CA GLY A 430 -0.78 9.03 26.16
C GLY A 430 -0.59 9.71 24.81
N PHE A 431 -1.17 9.15 23.73
CA PHE A 431 -1.37 9.91 22.48
C PHE A 431 -2.45 9.29 21.56
N LEU A 432 -3.75 9.47 21.85
CA LEU A 432 -4.83 9.12 20.89
C LEU A 432 -6.06 10.04 20.92
N GLN A 433 -5.85 11.33 21.09
CA GLN A 433 -6.84 12.33 20.69
C GLN A 433 -6.11 13.40 19.87
N ASN A 434 -6.58 13.61 18.64
CA ASN A 434 -6.05 14.51 17.59
C ASN A 434 -5.04 13.87 16.63
N ILE A 435 -5.56 13.20 15.59
CA ILE A 435 -4.79 13.04 14.35
C ILE A 435 -4.83 14.40 13.63
N HIS A 436 -3.90 15.27 14.02
CA HIS A 436 -3.39 16.33 13.17
C HIS A 436 -2.14 15.74 12.52
N MET A 437 -2.20 15.49 11.21
CA MET A 437 -1.00 15.08 10.48
C MET A 437 0.02 16.23 10.54
N PRO A 438 1.31 15.94 10.80
CA PRO A 438 2.32 16.99 10.93
C PRO A 438 2.48 17.71 9.59
N GLN A 439 2.27 19.02 9.61
CA GLN A 439 2.49 19.89 8.45
C GLN A 439 3.94 19.80 8.01
N MET A 440 4.18 19.36 6.77
CA MET A 440 5.50 19.54 6.15
C MET A 440 5.72 21.03 5.83
N PRO A 441 6.93 21.58 6.06
CA PRO A 441 7.25 22.96 5.68
C PRO A 441 7.10 23.17 4.17
N TRP A 442 6.40 24.25 3.81
CA TRP A 442 6.02 24.66 2.45
C TRP A 442 7.19 25.06 1.53
N GLU A 443 8.43 25.11 2.04
CA GLU A 443 9.59 25.71 1.34
C GLU A 443 10.29 24.79 0.31
N GLN A 444 9.91 23.52 0.16
CA GLN A 444 10.47 22.64 -0.88
C GLN A 444 9.64 22.57 -2.18
N GLN A 445 8.50 23.26 -2.28
CA GLN A 445 7.63 23.22 -3.48
C GLN A 445 7.86 24.36 -4.49
N GLN A 446 8.73 25.33 -4.21
CA GLN A 446 8.96 26.49 -5.10
C GLN A 446 10.07 26.30 -6.17
N GLY A 447 10.56 25.07 -6.38
CA GLY A 447 11.59 24.81 -7.42
C GLY A 447 11.12 24.89 -8.87
N TYR A 448 9.83 25.15 -9.14
CA TYR A 448 9.24 25.13 -10.49
C TYR A 448 8.80 26.52 -10.95
N SER A 449 9.75 27.44 -11.06
CA SER A 449 9.60 28.67 -11.86
C SER A 449 10.98 29.26 -12.19
N GLY A 450 11.65 28.68 -13.17
CA GLY A 450 12.96 29.17 -13.60
C GLY A 450 13.34 28.72 -15.01
N VAL A 451 12.68 29.29 -16.03
CA VAL A 451 13.23 29.33 -17.40
C VAL A 451 14.41 30.31 -17.39
N PRO A 452 15.63 29.96 -17.85
CA PRO A 452 16.72 30.92 -17.93
C PRO A 452 16.46 31.91 -19.07
N GLY A 453 16.12 33.15 -18.70
CA GLY A 453 16.09 34.29 -19.61
C GLY A 453 17.50 34.69 -20.05
N TYR A 454 17.62 35.01 -21.34
CA TYR A 454 18.80 35.58 -21.98
C TYR A 454 19.37 36.77 -21.20
N GLY A 455 20.63 36.66 -20.78
CA GLY A 455 21.38 37.76 -20.17
C GLY A 455 21.87 38.75 -21.22
N GLN A 456 21.48 40.02 -21.04
CA GLN A 456 22.14 41.17 -21.65
C GLN A 456 23.37 41.54 -20.81
N GLY A 457 24.52 41.66 -21.47
CA GLY A 457 25.73 42.26 -20.91
C GLY A 457 26.40 43.15 -21.96
N ALA A 458 26.42 44.47 -21.70
CA ALA A 458 27.36 45.43 -22.31
C ALA A 458 28.72 45.33 -21.56
N ALA A 459 29.92 45.64 -22.06
CA ALA A 459 30.48 46.45 -23.17
C ALA A 459 31.95 45.96 -23.42
N PRO A 460 32.93 46.71 -23.99
CA PRO A 460 32.98 47.73 -25.06
C PRO A 460 34.03 47.41 -26.16
N GLY A 461 34.06 48.22 -27.23
CA GLY A 461 35.11 48.26 -28.28
C GLY A 461 34.48 48.04 -29.66
N GLY A 462 34.47 48.99 -30.61
CA GLY A 462 35.53 49.86 -31.06
C GLY A 462 35.83 49.49 -32.52
N TYR A 463 35.66 50.44 -33.44
CA TYR A 463 36.07 50.50 -34.86
C TYR A 463 34.98 50.66 -35.95
N SER A 464 35.03 51.87 -36.53
CA SER A 464 34.86 52.28 -37.95
C SER A 464 33.54 52.08 -38.73
N HIS A 465 32.95 53.25 -39.06
CA HIS A 465 32.24 53.66 -40.29
C HIS A 465 32.72 53.02 -41.63
N PRO A 466 32.04 53.21 -42.80
CA PRO A 466 30.82 54.00 -43.07
C PRO A 466 29.74 53.38 -44.01
N SER A 467 28.56 54.02 -43.99
CA SER A 467 27.67 54.36 -45.11
C SER A 467 27.14 53.30 -46.09
N ALA A 468 25.80 53.18 -46.18
CA ALA A 468 25.06 53.44 -47.43
C ALA A 468 23.54 53.58 -47.19
N HIS A 469 22.95 54.56 -47.88
CA HIS A 469 21.54 54.75 -48.20
C HIS A 469 20.85 53.41 -48.59
N THR A 470 19.54 53.20 -48.39
CA THR A 470 18.50 53.72 -49.29
C THR A 470 17.11 53.54 -48.69
N GLN A 471 16.28 54.54 -48.93
CA GLN A 471 14.91 54.74 -48.51
C GLN A 471 14.00 54.51 -49.73
N THR A 472 12.96 53.67 -49.62
CA THR A 472 11.77 53.67 -50.50
C THR A 472 10.63 52.96 -49.75
N ARG A 473 9.58 53.68 -49.25
CA ARG A 473 8.26 53.86 -49.90
C ARG A 473 7.79 52.60 -50.65
N GLY A 474 6.69 51.93 -50.31
CA GLY A 474 5.35 52.48 -50.06
C GLY A 474 4.51 52.28 -51.32
N GLY A 475 3.51 51.39 -51.28
CA GLY A 475 2.59 51.17 -52.42
C GLY A 475 1.57 50.07 -52.16
N ARG A 476 0.34 50.49 -51.79
CA ARG A 476 -0.91 49.73 -51.97
C ARG A 476 -1.29 49.71 -53.45
N PHE A 477 -1.93 48.64 -53.89
CA PHE A 477 -3.15 48.56 -54.74
C PHE A 477 -3.17 47.17 -55.39
N PHE A 478 -4.00 46.25 -54.87
CA PHE A 478 -5.29 45.86 -55.42
C PHE A 478 -6.14 45.23 -54.30
#